data_AF-A4CB45-F1
#
_entry.id   AF-A4CB45-F1
#
_cell.length_a   1.000
_cell.length_b   1.000
_cell.length_c   1.000
_cell.angle_alpha   90.00
_cell.angle_beta   90.00
_cell.angle_gamma   90.00
#
_symmetry.space_group_name_H-M   'P 1'
#
loop_
_entity.id
_entity.type
_entity.pdbx_description
1 polymer ?
#
loop_
_entity_poly.entity_id
_entity_poly.type
_entity_poly.pdbx_seq_one_letter_code
_entity_poly.pdbx_strand_id
1 'polypeptide(L)' 'MFGSNSELRAVAEVYAADDANKQFTDDFIATWIKVMNLDRFNL' A
#
# COMPACT_ATOMS: atom_id res chain seq x y z
N MET A 1 13.04 9.49 -0.23
CA MET A 1 12.95 8.49 0.85
C MET A 1 12.62 7.07 0.39
N PHE A 2 11.86 6.80 -0.70
CA PHE A 2 11.72 5.42 -1.23
C PHE A 2 12.52 5.11 -2.50
N GLY A 3 13.02 6.13 -3.22
CA GLY A 3 13.81 5.95 -4.45
C GLY A 3 15.28 5.53 -4.26
N SER A 4 15.78 5.51 -3.02
CA SER A 4 17.20 5.22 -2.70
C SER A 4 17.47 3.73 -2.48
N ASN A 5 16.42 2.91 -2.33
CA ASN A 5 16.49 1.46 -2.25
C ASN A 5 15.79 0.90 -3.51
N SER A 6 16.45 0.00 -4.23
CA SER A 6 15.96 -0.52 -5.52
C SER A 6 14.64 -1.28 -5.40
N GLU A 7 14.42 -1.98 -4.30
CA GLU A 7 13.20 -2.76 -4.06
C GLU A 7 12.03 -1.84 -3.70
N LEU A 8 12.27 -0.88 -2.80
CA LEU A 8 11.24 0.10 -2.42
C LEU A 8 10.88 1.03 -3.59
N ARG A 9 11.85 1.35 -4.45
CA ARG A 9 11.60 2.11 -5.68
C ARG A 9 10.70 1.36 -6.64
N ALA A 10 10.93 0.06 -6.85
CA ALA A 10 10.10 -0.74 -7.76
C ALA A 10 8.63 -0.75 -7.32
N VAL A 11 8.35 -0.88 -6.01
CA VAL A 11 6.99 -0.80 -5.48
C VAL A 11 6.41 0.61 -5.65
N ALA A 12 7.19 1.65 -5.39
CA ALA A 12 6.76 3.03 -5.56
C ALA A 12 6.43 3.36 -7.03
N GLU A 13 7.17 2.80 -7.98
CA GLU A 13 6.94 3.00 -9.42
C GLU A 13 5.61 2.39 -9.89
N VAL A 14 5.20 1.25 -9.34
CA VAL A 14 3.89 0.65 -9.65
C VAL A 14 2.74 1.58 -9.25
N TYR A 15 2.79 2.17 -8.05
CA TYR A 15 1.73 3.07 -7.58
C TYR A 15 1.83 4.48 -8.15
N ALA A 16 2.96 4.86 -8.75
CA ALA A 16 3.16 6.14 -9.41
C ALA A 16 2.73 6.14 -10.88
N ALA A 17 2.33 4.99 -11.44
CA ALA A 17 1.82 4.91 -12.81
C ALA A 17 0.49 5.67 -12.98
N ASP A 18 0.24 6.20 -14.18
CA ASP A 18 -0.92 7.06 -14.47
C ASP A 18 -2.28 6.38 -14.21
N ASP A 19 -2.34 5.05 -14.35
CA ASP A 19 -3.53 4.21 -14.15
C ASP A 19 -3.64 3.60 -12.75
N ALA A 20 -2.63 3.81 -11.88
CA ALA A 20 -2.57 3.16 -10.58
C ALA A 20 -3.36 3.87 -9.48
N ASN A 21 -3.99 5.02 -9.75
CA ASN A 21 -4.68 5.82 -8.72
C ASN A 21 -5.80 5.04 -8.00
N LYS A 22 -6.63 4.32 -8.77
CA LYS A 22 -7.68 3.48 -8.19
C LYS A 22 -7.10 2.32 -7.39
N GLN A 23 -6.10 1.63 -7.95
CA GLN A 23 -5.42 0.51 -7.29
C GLN A 23 -4.76 0.96 -5.97
N PHE A 24 -4.05 2.09 -5.98
CA PHE A 24 -3.44 2.67 -4.79
C PHE A 24 -4.48 2.91 -3.69
N THR A 25 -5.61 3.51 -4.05
CA THR A 25 -6.68 3.82 -3.10
C THR A 25 -7.28 2.54 -2.49
N ASP A 26 -7.59 1.55 -3.33
CA ASP A 26 -8.14 0.27 -2.88
C ASP A 26 -7.16 -0.49 -1.96
N ASP A 27 -5.89 -0.58 -2.36
CA ASP A 27 -4.83 -1.27 -1.60
C ASP A 27 -4.52 -0.57 -0.28
N PHE A 28 -4.55 0.76 -0.28
CA PHE A 28 -4.37 1.56 0.92
C PHE A 28 -5.50 1.32 1.92
N ILE A 29 -6.76 1.36 1.47
CA ILE A 29 -7.93 1.11 2.32
C ILE A 29 -7.88 -0.32 2.87
N ALA A 30 -7.58 -1.32 2.04
CA ALA A 30 -7.48 -2.71 2.47
C ALA A 30 -6.39 -2.91 3.54
N THR A 31 -5.23 -2.28 3.34
CA THR A 31 -4.12 -2.33 4.30
C THR A 31 -4.48 -1.60 5.60
N TRP A 32 -5.17 -0.46 5.52
CA TRP A 32 -5.65 0.27 6.69
C TRP A 32 -6.62 -0.57 7.52
N ILE A 33 -7.62 -1.18 6.87
CA ILE A 33 -8.57 -2.10 7.53
C ILE A 33 -7.83 -3.28 8.18
N LYS A 34 -6.84 -3.84 7.47
CA LYS A 34 -6.01 -4.93 8.00
C LYS A 34 -5.30 -4.52 9.28
N VAL A 35 -4.61 -3.37 9.28
CA VAL A 35 -3.90 -2.85 10.46
C VAL A 35 -4.87 -2.59 11.61
N MET A 36 -6.02 -1.98 11.34
CA MET A 36 -7.04 -1.69 12.35
C MET A 36 -7.66 -2.95 12.98
N ASN A 37 -7.57 -4.11 12.32
CA ASN A 37 -8.06 -5.38 12.84
C ASN A 37 -6.96 -6.25 13.47
N LEU A 38 -5.68 -5.84 13.49
CA LEU A 38 -4.58 -6.64 14.03
C LEU A 38 -4.76 -7.00 15.51
N ASP A 39 -5.44 -6.15 16.29
CA ASP A 39 -5.69 -6.38 17.71
C ASP A 39 -7.07 -7.02 17.98
N ARG A 40 -7.84 -7.32 16.92
CA ARG A 40 -9.20 -7.87 17.03
C ARG A 40 -9.17 -9.40 16.96
N PHE A 41 -8.58 -10.01 17.98
CA PHE A 41 -8.53 -11.48 18.14
C PHE A 41 -9.85 -12.12 18.63
N ASN A 42 -10.86 -11.31 18.97
CA ASN A 42 -12.12 -11.77 19.59
C ASN A 42 -13.38 -11.47 18.74
N LEU A 43 -13.26 -11.38 17.42
CA LEU A 43 -14.42 -11.26 16.52
C LEU A 43 -15.02 -12.62 16.19
#